data_AF-A0A093RVT9-F1
#
_entry.id   AF-A0A093RVT9-F1
#
_cell.length_a   1.000
_cell.length_b   1.000
_cell.length_c   1.000
_cell.angle_alpha   90.00
_cell.angle_beta   90.00
_cell.angle_gamma   90.00
#
_symmetry.space_group_name_H-M   'P 1'
#
loop_
_entity.id
_entity.type
_entity.pdbx_description
1 polymer ?
#
loop_
_entity_poly.entity_id
_entity_poly.type
_entity_poly.pdbx_seq_one_letter_code
_entity_poly.pdbx_strand_id
1 'polypeptide(L)'
;WYATIDIANAFFSIPLAAECRPQFAFTWRGVQYTWNRLPQGWKHSPSICHGLIQTALEKGEAPEHLQYIDDIIVWGNTAGEVFEKGEKIIQILLRAGFAIKRSKVKGPAQEIQFLGVKWQDGRRLIPMEVINKIAAMSPSTSKKETQAFLGAVGFWRMHIPECSQIVSPLYLVTRKKNDFQWGPEQQQAFEQIKQEIVHAVALGPVRTGQDVKNVLYTAARENGLSWSLWQKVPGETRG
;
A
#
# COMPACT_ATOMS: atom_id res chain seq x y z
N TRP A 1 18.04 5.97 1.22
CA TRP A 1 17.75 5.73 2.65
C TRP A 1 16.32 6.09 2.94
N TYR A 2 15.70 5.44 3.92
CA TYR A 2 14.30 5.60 4.29
C TYR A 2 14.12 5.59 5.81
N ALA A 3 13.15 6.34 6.30
CA ALA A 3 12.63 6.19 7.66
C ALA A 3 11.10 6.27 7.65
N THR A 4 10.46 5.53 8.54
CA THR A 4 9.00 5.54 8.69
C THR A 4 8.61 5.96 10.10
N ILE A 5 7.52 6.70 10.22
CA ILE A 5 6.94 7.15 11.47
C ILE A 5 5.47 6.73 11.48
N ASP A 6 5.08 5.95 12.48
CA ASP A 6 3.69 5.56 12.74
C ASP A 6 3.20 6.33 13.98
N ILE A 7 2.11 7.09 13.82
CA ILE A 7 1.53 7.91 14.88
C ILE A 7 0.62 7.03 15.74
N ALA A 8 1.15 6.61 16.89
CA ALA A 8 0.46 5.71 17.79
C ALA A 8 -0.89 6.30 18.25
N ASN A 9 -1.98 5.56 18.01
CA ASN A 9 -3.33 5.97 18.40
C ASN A 9 -3.71 7.37 17.87
N ALA A 10 -3.33 7.70 16.62
CA ALA A 10 -3.54 9.01 16.02
C ALA A 10 -4.98 9.55 16.21
N PHE A 11 -6.00 8.69 16.03
CA PHE A 11 -7.40 9.06 16.23
C PHE A 11 -7.68 9.56 17.66
N PHE A 12 -7.11 8.90 18.67
CA PHE A 12 -7.31 9.29 20.06
C PHE A 12 -6.56 10.57 20.46
N SER A 13 -5.65 11.06 19.62
CA SER A 13 -5.04 12.38 19.80
C SER A 13 -6.01 13.51 19.44
N ILE A 14 -7.09 13.22 18.69
CA ILE A 14 -8.03 14.23 18.19
C ILE A 14 -9.23 14.37 19.13
N PRO A 15 -9.44 15.54 19.75
CA PRO A 15 -10.60 15.78 20.60
C PRO A 15 -11.90 15.78 19.80
N LEU A 16 -12.93 15.18 20.38
CA LEU A 16 -14.28 15.25 19.83
C LEU A 16 -15.03 16.44 20.43
N ALA A 17 -15.62 17.26 19.57
CA ALA A 17 -16.50 18.36 19.95
C ALA A 17 -17.61 17.86 20.88
N ALA A 18 -17.94 18.64 21.92
CA ALA A 18 -18.82 18.19 23.00
C ALA A 18 -20.22 17.82 22.48
N GLU A 19 -20.72 18.59 21.52
CA GLU A 19 -21.98 18.41 20.79
C GLU A 19 -22.02 17.12 19.95
N CYS A 20 -20.87 16.59 19.53
CA CYS A 20 -20.80 15.36 18.75
C CYS A 20 -20.75 14.10 19.61
N ARG A 21 -20.33 14.20 20.89
CA ARG A 21 -20.14 13.02 21.77
C ARG A 21 -21.39 12.15 21.89
N PRO A 22 -22.62 12.67 22.04
CA PRO A 22 -23.81 11.82 22.16
C PRO A 22 -24.03 10.87 20.96
N GLN A 23 -23.53 11.22 19.77
CA GLN A 23 -23.67 10.41 18.56
C GLN A 23 -22.84 9.11 18.59
N PHE A 24 -21.84 9.05 19.47
CA PHE A 24 -20.94 7.91 19.62
C PHE A 24 -21.18 7.14 20.93
N ALA A 25 -22.35 7.30 21.54
CA ALA A 25 -22.69 6.62 22.78
C ALA A 25 -22.84 5.10 22.57
N PHE A 26 -22.40 4.32 23.55
CA PHE A 26 -22.59 2.87 23.60
C PHE A 26 -22.89 2.41 25.02
N THR A 27 -23.56 1.28 25.17
CA THR A 27 -23.96 0.75 26.48
C THR A 27 -23.10 -0.46 26.85
N TRP A 28 -22.53 -0.44 28.05
CA TRP A 28 -21.82 -1.56 28.63
C TRP A 28 -22.32 -1.82 30.04
N ARG A 29 -22.82 -3.04 30.28
CA ARG A 29 -23.37 -3.48 31.58
C ARG A 29 -24.42 -2.51 32.17
N GLY A 30 -25.31 -2.01 31.32
CA GLY A 30 -26.37 -1.08 31.73
C GLY A 30 -25.92 0.37 31.95
N VAL A 31 -24.63 0.69 31.77
CA VAL A 31 -24.09 2.05 31.87
C VAL A 31 -23.78 2.57 30.46
N GLN A 32 -24.20 3.79 30.16
CA GLN A 32 -23.90 4.44 28.89
C GLN A 32 -22.55 5.17 28.97
N TYR A 33 -21.71 4.91 27.97
CA TYR A 33 -20.42 5.55 27.76
C TYR A 33 -20.43 6.31 26.45
N THR A 34 -19.54 7.27 26.30
CA THR A 34 -19.28 7.94 25.03
C THR A 34 -17.79 8.26 24.87
N TRP A 35 -17.38 8.55 23.64
CA TRP A 35 -16.03 8.93 23.29
C TRP A 35 -15.79 10.43 23.48
N ASN A 36 -14.67 10.78 24.12
CA ASN A 36 -14.16 12.15 24.23
C ASN A 36 -13.13 12.51 23.15
N ARG A 37 -12.79 11.52 22.31
CA ARG A 37 -11.79 11.58 21.24
C ARG A 37 -12.37 10.90 20.01
N LEU A 38 -11.78 11.15 18.85
CA LEU A 38 -12.22 10.56 17.59
C LEU A 38 -12.18 9.02 17.67
N PRO A 39 -13.31 8.31 17.54
CA PRO A 39 -13.36 6.87 17.75
C PRO A 39 -12.80 6.09 16.55
N GLN A 40 -12.22 4.92 16.83
CA GLN A 40 -11.89 3.96 15.78
C GLN A 40 -13.17 3.30 15.26
N GLY A 41 -13.20 2.95 13.96
CA GLY A 41 -14.35 2.29 13.33
C GLY A 41 -15.41 3.24 12.75
N TRP A 42 -15.35 4.54 13.04
CA TRP A 42 -16.18 5.51 12.34
C TRP A 42 -15.60 5.82 10.96
N LYS A 43 -16.44 5.77 9.92
CA LYS A 43 -16.05 5.87 8.51
C LYS A 43 -15.27 7.14 8.14
N HIS A 44 -15.47 8.24 8.88
CA HIS A 44 -14.81 9.52 8.62
C HIS A 44 -13.56 9.77 9.48
N SER A 45 -13.30 8.93 10.49
CA SER A 45 -12.13 9.10 11.35
C SER A 45 -10.80 9.12 10.57
N PRO A 46 -10.57 8.22 9.59
CA PRO A 46 -9.34 8.25 8.80
C PRO A 46 -9.14 9.55 8.03
N SER A 47 -10.19 10.05 7.38
CA SER A 47 -10.13 11.28 6.57
C SER A 47 -9.85 12.52 7.41
N ILE A 48 -10.54 12.64 8.56
CA ILE A 48 -10.31 13.75 9.49
C ILE A 48 -8.88 13.69 10.05
N CYS A 49 -8.43 12.51 10.47
CA CYS A 49 -7.08 12.34 11.01
C CYS A 49 -6.01 12.67 9.97
N HIS A 50 -6.17 12.14 8.75
CA HIS A 50 -5.25 12.41 7.65
C HIS A 50 -5.14 13.92 7.38
N GLY A 51 -6.28 14.61 7.25
CA GLY A 51 -6.29 16.05 6.99
C GLY A 51 -5.68 16.90 8.11
N LEU A 52 -5.88 16.53 9.38
CA LEU A 52 -5.27 17.24 10.51
C LEU A 52 -3.76 17.05 10.56
N ILE A 53 -3.28 15.83 10.34
CA ILE A 53 -1.83 15.55 10.27
C ILE A 53 -1.23 16.28 9.07
N GLN A 54 -1.87 16.24 7.90
CA GLN A 54 -1.42 16.94 6.69
C GLN A 54 -1.30 18.45 6.95
N THR A 55 -2.34 19.05 7.53
CA THR A 55 -2.36 20.48 7.88
C THR A 55 -1.22 20.83 8.85
N ALA A 56 -0.93 19.96 9.82
CA ALA A 56 0.18 20.17 10.75
C ALA A 56 1.54 20.12 10.04
N LEU A 57 1.74 19.14 9.16
CA LEU A 57 2.97 18.98 8.37
C LEU A 57 3.18 20.16 7.42
N GLU A 58 2.14 20.64 6.75
CA GLU A 58 2.18 21.81 5.86
C GLU A 58 2.53 23.09 6.64
N LYS A 59 1.83 23.37 7.75
CA LYS A 59 2.11 24.54 8.61
C LYS A 59 3.49 24.50 9.25
N GLY A 60 4.01 23.29 9.51
CA GLY A 60 5.33 23.08 10.08
C GLY A 60 6.46 23.10 9.05
N GLU A 61 6.16 23.35 7.76
CA GLU A 61 7.10 23.28 6.65
C GLU A 61 7.87 21.95 6.65
N ALA A 62 7.12 20.85 6.79
CA ALA A 62 7.67 19.51 6.79
C ALA A 62 8.52 19.28 5.53
N PRO A 63 9.66 18.59 5.66
CA PRO A 63 10.47 18.20 4.51
C PRO A 63 9.67 17.24 3.61
N GLU A 64 10.22 16.95 2.43
CA GLU A 64 9.63 15.97 1.50
C GLU A 64 9.30 14.64 2.20
N HIS A 65 8.05 14.22 2.11
CA HIS A 65 7.51 13.03 2.75
C HIS A 65 6.28 12.50 2.00
N LEU A 66 5.88 11.28 2.32
CA LEU A 66 4.60 10.71 1.91
C LEU A 66 3.83 10.31 3.16
N GLN A 67 2.60 10.78 3.27
CA GLN A 67 1.70 10.49 4.38
C GLN A 67 0.51 9.66 3.88
N TYR A 68 0.14 8.63 4.64
CA TYR A 68 -1.13 7.93 4.49
C TYR A 68 -1.74 7.71 5.88
N ILE A 69 -2.82 8.44 6.17
CA ILE A 69 -3.44 8.49 7.50
C ILE A 69 -2.38 8.81 8.58
N ASP A 70 -2.00 7.84 9.39
CA ASP A 70 -1.06 7.88 10.52
C ASP A 70 0.35 7.35 10.19
N ASP A 71 0.52 6.75 9.01
CA ASP A 71 1.80 6.28 8.50
C ASP A 71 2.49 7.37 7.67
N ILE A 72 3.74 7.68 7.99
CA ILE A 72 4.59 8.63 7.25
C ILE A 72 5.88 7.94 6.84
N ILE A 73 6.35 8.20 5.62
CA ILE A 73 7.69 7.81 5.15
C ILE A 73 8.45 9.03 4.66
N VAL A 74 9.74 9.08 4.99
CA VAL A 74 10.73 10.03 4.47
C VAL A 74 11.86 9.29 3.77
N TRP A 75 12.50 9.96 2.82
CA TRP A 75 13.61 9.41 2.04
C TRP A 75 14.70 10.46 1.79
N GLY A 76 15.88 9.97 1.40
CA GLY A 76 17.06 10.79 1.14
C GLY A 76 18.25 9.97 0.66
N ASN A 77 19.28 10.68 0.19
CA ASN A 77 20.50 10.09 -0.38
C ASN A 77 21.44 9.55 0.70
N THR A 78 21.40 10.11 1.91
CA THR A 78 22.23 9.68 3.04
C THR A 78 21.38 9.32 4.25
N ALA A 79 21.94 8.52 5.17
CA ALA A 79 21.29 8.20 6.43
C ALA A 79 21.06 9.46 7.28
N GLY A 80 22.04 10.37 7.33
CA GLY A 80 21.98 11.62 8.10
C GLY A 80 20.85 12.52 7.63
N GLU A 81 20.72 12.74 6.32
CA GLU A 81 19.62 13.53 5.73
C GLU A 81 18.25 12.98 6.15
N VAL A 82 18.07 11.65 6.07
CA VAL A 82 16.80 11.00 6.45
C VAL A 82 16.52 11.13 7.94
N PHE A 83 17.56 11.03 8.77
CA PHE A 83 17.43 11.21 10.21
C PHE A 83 16.95 12.63 10.54
N GLU A 84 17.58 13.65 9.97
CA GLU A 84 17.20 15.06 10.17
C GLU A 84 15.77 15.34 9.68
N LYS A 85 15.39 14.82 8.51
CA LYS A 85 14.01 14.92 8.00
C LYS A 85 13.02 14.28 8.96
N GLY A 86 13.31 13.08 9.44
CA GLY A 86 12.47 12.36 10.40
C GLY A 86 12.32 13.10 11.72
N GLU A 87 13.41 13.65 12.26
CA GLU A 87 13.38 14.44 13.48
C GLU A 87 12.52 15.71 13.32
N LYS A 88 12.68 16.44 12.20
CA LYS A 88 11.87 17.63 11.91
C LYS A 88 10.37 17.28 11.86
N ILE A 89 10.00 16.18 11.19
CA ILE A 89 8.60 15.72 11.15
C ILE A 89 8.07 15.40 12.55
N ILE A 90 8.84 14.65 13.35
CA ILE A 90 8.46 14.31 14.72
C ILE A 90 8.21 15.58 15.54
N GLN A 91 9.09 16.58 15.44
CA GLN A 91 8.94 17.85 16.17
C GLN A 91 7.67 18.60 15.76
N ILE A 92 7.33 18.64 14.47
CA ILE A 92 6.10 19.26 13.97
C ILE A 92 4.87 18.56 14.57
N LEU A 93 4.84 17.23 14.53
CA LEU A 93 3.72 16.42 15.03
C LEU A 93 3.54 16.56 16.55
N LEU A 94 4.64 16.57 17.31
CA LEU A 94 4.61 16.79 18.75
C LEU A 94 4.05 18.17 19.10
N ARG A 95 4.46 19.22 18.38
CA ARG A 95 3.92 20.59 18.56
C ARG A 95 2.43 20.68 18.21
N ALA A 96 1.98 19.87 17.26
CA ALA A 96 0.57 19.76 16.89
C ALA A 96 -0.26 18.89 17.87
N GLY A 97 0.37 18.30 18.88
CA GLY A 97 -0.32 17.53 19.93
C GLY A 97 -0.49 16.04 19.61
N PHE A 98 0.16 15.52 18.57
CA PHE A 98 0.18 14.08 18.29
C PHE A 98 1.20 13.35 19.17
N ALA A 99 0.83 12.16 19.63
CA ALA A 99 1.73 11.30 20.40
C ALA A 99 2.51 10.35 19.48
N ILE A 100 3.84 10.32 19.62
CA ILE A 100 4.71 9.42 18.86
C ILE A 100 5.46 8.51 19.82
N LYS A 101 5.39 7.21 19.58
CA LYS A 101 6.18 6.22 20.32
C LYS A 101 7.50 5.97 19.59
N ARG A 102 8.61 5.97 20.33
CA ARG A 102 9.94 5.66 19.75
C ARG A 102 9.97 4.30 19.02
N SER A 103 9.25 3.30 19.53
CA SER A 103 9.15 1.97 18.90
C SER A 103 8.40 1.96 17.56
N LYS A 104 7.69 3.04 17.22
CA LYS A 104 6.96 3.23 15.96
C LYS A 104 7.74 4.06 14.94
N VAL A 105 8.94 4.50 15.29
CA VAL A 105 9.88 5.14 14.37
C VAL A 105 10.90 4.09 13.93
N LYS A 106 11.08 3.91 12.62
CA LYS A 106 12.03 2.95 12.04
C LYS A 106 12.96 3.65 11.05
N GLY A 107 14.18 3.12 10.93
CA GLY A 107 15.23 3.69 10.09
C GLY A 107 16.03 4.79 10.79
N PRO A 108 16.92 5.50 10.08
CA PRO A 108 17.21 5.37 8.64
C PRO A 108 17.69 3.96 8.24
N ALA A 109 17.17 3.43 7.14
CA ALA A 109 17.56 2.13 6.58
C ALA A 109 17.58 2.18 5.05
N GLN A 110 18.33 1.28 4.41
CA GLN A 110 18.30 1.13 2.94
C GLN A 110 17.10 0.31 2.46
N GLU A 111 16.53 -0.49 3.36
CA GLU A 111 15.31 -1.28 3.16
C GLU A 111 14.29 -0.95 4.25
N ILE A 112 13.03 -0.71 3.87
CA ILE A 112 11.93 -0.52 4.82
C ILE A 112 10.61 -1.04 4.26
N GLN A 113 9.65 -1.35 5.13
CA GLN A 113 8.28 -1.69 4.72
C GLN A 113 7.35 -0.53 5.09
N PHE A 114 6.55 -0.08 4.12
CA PHE A 114 5.60 1.01 4.26
C PHE A 114 4.32 0.70 3.46
N LEU A 115 3.16 0.79 4.10
CA LEU A 115 1.85 0.42 3.53
C LEU A 115 1.82 -1.00 2.94
N GLY A 116 2.51 -1.94 3.60
CA GLY A 116 2.61 -3.33 3.14
C GLY A 116 3.53 -3.54 1.93
N VAL A 117 4.19 -2.51 1.40
CA VAL A 117 5.13 -2.57 0.28
C VAL A 117 6.57 -2.50 0.81
N LYS A 118 7.47 -3.31 0.26
CA LYS A 118 8.91 -3.23 0.54
C LYS A 118 9.53 -2.13 -0.33
N TRP A 119 10.29 -1.24 0.27
CA TRP A 119 11.03 -0.17 -0.39
C TRP A 119 12.53 -0.44 -0.25
N GLN A 120 13.24 -0.49 -1.37
CA GLN A 120 14.68 -0.74 -1.44
C GLN A 120 15.24 -0.12 -2.72
N ASP A 121 16.39 0.55 -2.62
CA ASP A 121 17.11 1.11 -3.76
C ASP A 121 16.27 1.98 -4.71
N GLY A 122 15.38 2.80 -4.14
CA GLY A 122 14.49 3.67 -4.91
C GLY A 122 13.33 2.92 -5.58
N ARG A 123 13.14 1.63 -5.30
CA ARG A 123 12.13 0.78 -5.95
C ARG A 123 11.15 0.19 -4.92
N ARG A 124 9.94 -0.06 -5.39
CA ARG A 124 8.90 -0.82 -4.70
C ARG A 124 8.99 -2.28 -5.08
N LEU A 125 8.96 -3.16 -4.09
CA LEU A 125 9.01 -4.60 -4.24
C LEU A 125 7.85 -5.25 -3.47
N ILE A 126 7.46 -6.44 -3.92
CA ILE A 126 6.58 -7.31 -3.15
C ILE A 126 7.38 -7.87 -1.97
N PRO A 127 6.90 -7.78 -0.71
CA PRO A 127 7.55 -8.44 0.41
C PRO A 127 7.66 -9.95 0.21
N MET A 128 8.80 -10.54 0.59
CA MET A 128 9.06 -11.98 0.41
C MET A 128 8.01 -12.86 1.10
N GLU A 129 7.51 -12.44 2.27
CA GLU A 129 6.41 -13.10 2.99
C GLU A 129 5.13 -13.22 2.15
N VAL A 130 4.84 -12.21 1.33
CA VAL A 130 3.67 -12.18 0.45
C VAL A 130 3.89 -13.07 -0.77
N ILE A 131 5.09 -13.04 -1.36
CA ILE A 131 5.49 -13.93 -2.46
C ILE A 131 5.33 -15.38 -2.00
N ASN A 132 5.94 -15.74 -0.86
CA ASN A 132 5.88 -17.10 -0.32
C ASN A 132 4.45 -17.54 -0.02
N LYS A 133 3.62 -16.65 0.55
CA LYS A 133 2.23 -16.94 0.85
C LYS A 133 1.42 -17.25 -0.40
N ILE A 134 1.60 -16.48 -1.48
CA ILE A 134 0.89 -16.70 -2.75
C ILE A 134 1.42 -17.95 -3.46
N ALA A 135 2.74 -18.15 -3.50
CA ALA A 135 3.36 -19.34 -4.09
C ALA A 135 2.96 -20.64 -3.38
N ALA A 136 2.61 -20.60 -2.09
CA ALA A 136 2.15 -21.74 -1.32
C ALA A 136 0.62 -21.98 -1.40
N MET A 137 -0.16 -21.14 -2.08
CA MET A 137 -1.60 -21.34 -2.19
C MET A 137 -1.94 -22.59 -3.01
N SER A 138 -2.97 -23.31 -2.55
CA SER A 138 -3.58 -24.43 -3.25
C SER A 138 -4.59 -23.95 -4.30
N PRO A 139 -4.85 -24.74 -5.37
CA PRO A 139 -5.89 -24.44 -6.34
C PRO A 139 -7.23 -24.17 -5.66
N SER A 140 -7.99 -23.20 -6.20
CA SER A 140 -9.28 -22.83 -5.60
C SER A 140 -10.34 -23.89 -5.89
N THR A 141 -11.16 -24.19 -4.89
CA THR A 141 -12.26 -25.17 -4.98
C THR A 141 -13.63 -24.50 -5.10
N SER A 142 -13.68 -23.17 -5.02
CA SER A 142 -14.91 -22.40 -5.13
C SER A 142 -14.70 -21.01 -5.76
N LYS A 143 -15.81 -20.39 -6.19
CA LYS A 143 -15.80 -18.99 -6.66
C LYS A 143 -15.26 -18.03 -5.60
N LYS A 144 -15.61 -18.24 -4.34
CA LYS A 144 -15.21 -17.38 -3.22
C LYS A 144 -13.70 -17.45 -2.98
N GLU A 145 -13.13 -18.66 -3.02
CA GLU A 145 -11.69 -18.87 -2.92
C GLU A 145 -10.94 -18.25 -4.11
N THR A 146 -11.47 -18.42 -5.33
CA THR A 146 -10.88 -17.83 -6.53
C THR A 146 -10.91 -16.30 -6.46
N GLN A 147 -12.00 -15.69 -5.97
CA GLN A 147 -12.08 -14.26 -5.73
C GLN A 147 -11.09 -13.78 -4.66
N ALA A 148 -10.89 -14.55 -3.60
CA ALA A 148 -9.90 -14.23 -2.57
C ALA A 148 -8.47 -14.30 -3.13
N PHE A 149 -8.15 -15.31 -3.94
CA PHE A 149 -6.87 -15.42 -4.64
C PHE A 149 -6.64 -14.23 -5.58
N LEU A 150 -7.62 -13.91 -6.43
CA LEU A 150 -7.56 -12.77 -7.34
C LEU A 150 -7.44 -11.43 -6.59
N GLY A 151 -8.07 -11.31 -5.42
CA GLY A 151 -7.91 -10.14 -4.54
C GLY A 151 -6.48 -10.00 -4.02
N ALA A 152 -5.86 -11.11 -3.58
CA ALA A 152 -4.49 -11.13 -3.08
C ALA A 152 -3.46 -10.79 -4.18
N VAL A 153 -3.63 -11.34 -5.38
CA VAL A 153 -2.76 -11.07 -6.54
C VAL A 153 -3.04 -9.69 -7.12
N GLY A 154 -4.29 -9.25 -7.12
CA GLY A 154 -4.73 -8.01 -7.77
C GLY A 154 -4.05 -6.75 -7.23
N PHE A 155 -3.70 -6.72 -5.94
CA PHE A 155 -2.92 -5.62 -5.36
C PHE A 155 -1.52 -5.50 -5.99
N TRP A 156 -0.91 -6.64 -6.36
CA TRP A 156 0.44 -6.72 -6.91
C TRP A 156 0.51 -6.76 -8.42
N ARG A 157 -0.63 -6.69 -9.12
CA ARG A 157 -0.72 -6.85 -10.58
C ARG A 157 0.25 -5.99 -11.40
N MET A 158 0.64 -4.81 -10.88
CA MET A 158 1.57 -3.91 -11.57
C MET A 158 3.00 -4.44 -11.60
N HIS A 159 3.36 -5.35 -10.68
CA HIS A 159 4.66 -6.00 -10.64
C HIS A 159 4.74 -7.23 -11.55
N ILE A 160 3.60 -7.70 -12.07
CA ILE A 160 3.50 -8.92 -12.88
C ILE A 160 3.18 -8.51 -14.33
N PRO A 161 4.13 -8.62 -15.27
CA PRO A 161 3.87 -8.38 -16.69
C PRO A 161 2.72 -9.24 -17.20
N GLU A 162 1.88 -8.66 -18.06
CA GLU A 162 0.71 -9.34 -18.65
C GLU A 162 -0.27 -9.98 -17.64
N CYS A 163 -0.26 -9.57 -16.37
CA CYS A 163 -1.06 -10.18 -15.31
C CYS A 163 -2.53 -10.37 -15.71
N SER A 164 -3.15 -9.39 -16.37
CA SER A 164 -4.55 -9.42 -16.81
C SER A 164 -4.86 -10.58 -17.77
N GLN A 165 -3.93 -10.94 -18.65
CA GLN A 165 -4.09 -12.06 -19.57
C GLN A 165 -4.04 -13.37 -18.83
N ILE A 166 -3.06 -13.50 -17.93
CA ILE A 166 -2.83 -14.73 -17.17
C ILE A 166 -4.03 -15.04 -16.27
N VAL A 167 -4.58 -14.05 -15.56
CA VAL A 167 -5.72 -14.26 -14.66
C VAL A 167 -7.08 -14.30 -15.35
N SER A 168 -7.16 -14.07 -16.66
CA SER A 168 -8.43 -14.02 -17.39
C SER A 168 -9.29 -15.28 -17.21
N PRO A 169 -8.75 -16.51 -17.32
CA PRO A 169 -9.52 -17.74 -17.08
C PRO A 169 -10.08 -17.86 -15.65
N LEU A 170 -9.39 -17.28 -14.67
CA LEU A 170 -9.83 -17.26 -13.27
C LEU A 170 -10.99 -16.27 -13.07
N TYR A 171 -10.95 -15.11 -13.71
CA TYR A 171 -12.08 -14.18 -13.66
C TYR A 171 -13.35 -14.78 -14.29
N LEU A 172 -13.23 -15.56 -15.37
CA LEU A 172 -14.37 -16.21 -16.02
C LEU A 172 -15.16 -17.10 -15.06
N VAL A 173 -14.49 -17.90 -14.22
CA VAL A 173 -15.17 -18.82 -13.29
C VAL A 173 -15.76 -18.12 -12.07
N THR A 174 -15.34 -16.89 -11.77
CA THR A 174 -15.91 -16.09 -10.68
C THR A 174 -17.18 -15.33 -11.07
N ARG A 175 -17.56 -15.31 -12.36
CA ARG A 175 -18.77 -14.61 -12.82
C ARG A 175 -20.03 -15.23 -12.22
N LYS A 176 -20.98 -14.38 -11.81
CA LYS A 176 -22.24 -14.82 -11.18
C LYS A 176 -23.01 -15.81 -12.06
N LYS A 177 -23.05 -15.57 -13.37
CA LYS A 177 -23.81 -16.35 -14.36
C LYS A 177 -23.18 -17.69 -14.75
N ASN A 178 -21.92 -17.93 -14.39
CA ASN A 178 -21.19 -19.12 -14.82
C ASN A 178 -21.19 -20.16 -13.71
N ASP A 179 -21.27 -21.45 -14.01
CA ASP A 179 -20.99 -22.46 -12.99
C ASP A 179 -19.49 -22.47 -12.64
N PHE A 180 -19.18 -22.87 -11.41
CA PHE A 180 -17.78 -23.02 -11.03
C PHE A 180 -17.23 -24.30 -11.64
N GLN A 181 -16.34 -24.14 -12.62
CA GLN A 181 -15.63 -25.25 -13.25
C GLN A 181 -14.14 -24.95 -13.21
N TRP A 182 -13.38 -25.81 -12.52
CA TRP A 182 -11.92 -25.68 -12.45
C TRP A 182 -11.29 -26.65 -13.44
N GLY A 183 -11.00 -26.15 -14.64
CA GLY A 183 -10.42 -26.94 -15.73
C GLY A 183 -8.92 -26.73 -15.92
N PRO A 184 -8.34 -27.31 -16.98
CA PRO A 184 -6.93 -27.15 -17.32
C PRO A 184 -6.50 -25.69 -17.49
N GLU A 185 -7.35 -24.85 -18.10
CA GLU A 185 -7.05 -23.42 -18.29
C GLU A 185 -6.94 -22.64 -16.97
N GLN A 186 -7.84 -22.91 -16.01
CA GLN A 186 -7.79 -22.29 -14.68
C GLN A 186 -6.57 -22.78 -13.91
N GLN A 187 -6.27 -24.08 -13.98
CA GLN A 187 -5.10 -24.66 -13.33
C GLN A 187 -3.80 -24.08 -13.90
N GLN A 188 -3.71 -23.92 -15.22
CA GLN A 188 -2.58 -23.31 -15.89
C GLN A 188 -2.41 -21.84 -15.49
N ALA A 189 -3.49 -21.05 -15.53
CA ALA A 189 -3.48 -19.65 -15.10
C ALA A 189 -3.04 -19.49 -13.64
N PHE A 190 -3.52 -20.37 -12.76
CA PHE A 190 -3.20 -20.39 -11.34
C PHE A 190 -1.71 -20.65 -11.10
N GLU A 191 -1.15 -21.70 -11.71
CA GLU A 191 0.28 -22.01 -11.56
C GLU A 191 1.17 -20.97 -12.25
N GLN A 192 0.75 -20.43 -13.39
CA GLN A 192 1.50 -19.38 -14.08
C GLN A 192 1.63 -18.12 -13.20
N ILE A 193 0.55 -17.66 -12.56
CA ILE A 193 0.65 -16.52 -11.62
C ILE A 193 1.56 -16.81 -10.43
N LYS A 194 1.52 -18.03 -9.90
CA LYS A 194 2.42 -18.42 -8.80
C LYS A 194 3.88 -18.42 -9.22
N GLN A 195 4.18 -18.69 -10.49
CA GLN A 195 5.54 -18.58 -11.04
C GLN A 195 5.94 -17.13 -11.31
N GLU A 196 5.06 -16.33 -11.90
CA GLU A 196 5.35 -14.94 -12.25
C GLU A 196 5.54 -14.05 -11.01
N ILE A 197 4.83 -14.31 -9.90
CA ILE A 197 4.99 -13.49 -8.70
C ILE A 197 6.37 -13.64 -8.04
N VAL A 198 7.05 -14.76 -8.27
CA VAL A 198 8.45 -14.97 -7.82
C VAL A 198 9.41 -14.11 -8.64
N HIS A 199 9.06 -13.81 -9.90
CA HIS A 199 9.83 -12.99 -10.82
C HIS A 199 9.28 -11.55 -10.93
N ALA A 200 8.52 -11.13 -9.92
CA ALA A 200 7.88 -9.83 -9.88
C ALA A 200 8.88 -8.68 -10.08
N VAL A 201 8.53 -7.76 -10.97
CA VAL A 201 9.37 -6.62 -11.34
C VAL A 201 9.38 -5.57 -10.23
N ALA A 202 10.58 -5.11 -9.85
CA ALA A 202 10.72 -3.98 -8.93
C ALA A 202 10.35 -2.66 -9.63
N LEU A 203 9.43 -1.90 -9.05
CA LEU A 203 8.88 -0.68 -9.68
C LEU A 203 9.53 0.58 -9.10
N GLY A 204 10.22 1.36 -9.93
CA GLY A 204 10.76 2.67 -9.54
C GLY A 204 9.72 3.80 -9.59
N PRO A 205 10.05 4.99 -9.07
CA PRO A 205 9.30 6.21 -9.33
C PRO A 205 9.36 6.57 -10.81
N VAL A 206 8.30 7.22 -11.30
CA VAL A 206 8.30 7.79 -12.66
C VAL A 206 9.31 8.92 -12.70
N ARG A 207 10.36 8.77 -13.50
CA ARG A 207 11.36 9.81 -13.73
C ARG A 207 10.85 10.79 -14.76
N THR A 208 11.07 12.07 -14.53
CA THR A 208 10.79 13.16 -15.47
C THR A 208 12.11 13.79 -15.89
N GLY A 209 12.28 14.09 -17.17
CA GLY A 209 13.51 14.65 -17.72
C GLY A 209 13.56 14.52 -19.23
N GLN A 210 14.32 15.40 -19.90
CA GLN A 210 14.41 15.42 -21.37
C GLN A 210 15.02 14.13 -21.94
N ASP A 211 15.87 13.44 -21.18
CA ASP A 211 16.53 12.20 -21.60
C ASP A 211 15.77 10.92 -21.22
N VAL A 212 14.63 11.02 -20.54
CA VAL A 212 13.83 9.86 -20.12
C VAL A 212 12.83 9.51 -21.21
N LYS A 213 12.96 8.31 -21.79
CA LYS A 213 12.01 7.82 -22.81
C LYS A 213 11.02 6.85 -22.19
N ASN A 214 9.75 7.23 -22.23
CA ASN A 214 8.64 6.34 -21.89
C ASN A 214 8.37 5.39 -23.05
N VAL A 215 8.30 4.09 -22.79
CA VAL A 215 7.99 3.04 -23.76
C VAL A 215 6.76 2.30 -23.28
N LEU A 216 5.68 2.40 -24.05
CA LEU A 216 4.46 1.64 -23.81
C LEU A 216 4.48 0.41 -24.70
N TYR A 217 4.51 -0.78 -24.10
CA TYR A 217 4.28 -2.03 -24.80
C TYR A 217 2.80 -2.37 -24.68
N THR A 218 2.17 -2.65 -25.81
CA THR A 218 0.77 -3.09 -25.88
C THR A 218 0.70 -4.42 -26.60
N ALA A 219 -0.04 -5.37 -26.06
CA ALA A 219 -0.34 -6.63 -26.71
C ALA A 219 -1.86 -6.87 -26.70
N ALA A 220 -2.39 -7.35 -27.81
CA ALA A 220 -3.77 -7.81 -27.93
C ALA A 220 -3.75 -9.33 -28.10
N ARG A 221 -4.49 -10.04 -27.24
CA ARG A 221 -4.73 -11.49 -27.37
C ARG A 221 -6.24 -11.74 -27.39
N GLU A 222 -6.64 -12.98 -27.70
CA GLU A 222 -8.07 -13.38 -27.74
C GLU A 222 -8.83 -13.02 -26.45
N ASN A 223 -8.15 -13.02 -25.31
CA ASN A 223 -8.73 -12.76 -24.00
C ASN A 223 -8.65 -11.28 -23.53
N GLY A 224 -8.18 -10.36 -24.39
CA GLY A 224 -8.21 -8.92 -24.14
C GLY A 224 -6.92 -8.17 -24.48
N LEU A 225 -6.81 -6.94 -23.98
CA LEU A 225 -5.64 -6.07 -24.11
C LEU A 225 -4.76 -6.14 -22.86
N SER A 226 -3.45 -6.25 -23.03
CA SER A 226 -2.45 -6.01 -21.99
C SER A 226 -1.52 -4.88 -22.41
N TRP A 227 -1.01 -4.17 -21.42
CA TRP A 227 -0.01 -3.15 -21.63
C TRP A 227 0.93 -3.04 -20.43
N SER A 228 2.14 -2.54 -20.68
CA SER A 228 3.12 -2.22 -19.66
C SER A 228 3.89 -0.96 -20.03
N LEU A 229 4.09 -0.08 -19.05
CA LEU A 229 4.82 1.17 -19.22
C LEU A 229 6.22 1.03 -18.62
N TRP A 230 7.23 1.30 -19.42
CA TRP A 230 8.64 1.20 -19.05
C TRP A 230 9.34 2.53 -19.31
N GLN A 231 10.41 2.81 -18.58
CA GLN A 231 11.26 3.97 -18.81
C GLN A 231 12.65 3.52 -19.21
N LYS A 232 13.16 4.03 -20.34
CA LYS A 232 14.56 3.87 -20.72
C LYS A 232 15.33 5.09 -20.23
N VAL A 233 16.31 4.83 -19.37
CA VAL A 233 17.25 5.83 -18.86
C VAL A 233 18.61 5.62 -19.54
N PRO A 234 19.34 6.67 -19.92
CA PRO A 234 20.68 6.52 -20.49
C PRO A 234 21.57 5.69 -19.54
N GLY A 235 22.12 4.58 -20.04
CA GLY A 235 23.02 3.69 -19.28
C GLY A 235 22.38 2.42 -18.69
N GLU A 236 21.05 2.28 -18.66
CA GLU A 236 20.40 1.03 -18.25
C GLU A 236 20.06 0.18 -19.49
N THR A 237 20.52 -1.09 -19.50
CA THR A 237 20.32 -2.03 -20.63
C THR A 237 18.96 -2.74 -20.61
N ARG A 238 18.18 -2.63 -19.52
CA ARG A 238 16.83 -3.19 -19.42
C ARG A 238 15.94 -2.20 -18.66
N GLY A 239 14.75 -1.96 -19.23
CA GLY A 239 13.64 -1.36 -18.51
C GLY A 239 13.17 -2.31 -17.42
#